data_AF-A0A6H1ZAW7-F1
#
_entry.id   AF-A0A6H1ZAW7-F1
#
_cell.length_a   1.000
_cell.length_b   1.000
_cell.length_c   1.000
_cell.angle_alpha   90.00
_cell.angle_beta   90.00
_cell.angle_gamma   90.00
#
_symmetry.space_group_name_H-M   'P 1'
#
loop_
_entity.id
_entity.type
_entity.pdbx_description
1 polymer ?
#
loop_
_entity_poly.entity_id
_entity_poly.type
_entity_poly.pdbx_seq_one_letter_code
_entity_poly.pdbx_strand_id
1 'polypeptide(L)'
;MPYSINGTSFSLQPEMGQWINREVVGIDGAGHPIYPAVREFELRWSLMSASEFNQVQDFYSVVGTTGTCVASLPQYGASTYAFYSYSGCTLREPSVDAYFEEHASNVLLLVTNILT
;
A
#
# COMPACT_ATOMS: atom_id res chain seq x y z
N MET A 1 -0.35 14.08 7.93
CA MET A 1 -0.11 14.25 6.48
C MET A 1 -0.97 13.23 5.76
N PRO A 2 -1.48 13.50 4.55
CA PRO A 2 -2.23 12.50 3.78
C PRO A 2 -1.32 11.40 3.22
N TYR A 3 -1.93 10.32 2.74
CA TYR A 3 -1.21 9.25 2.02
C TYR A 3 -0.55 9.83 0.77
N SER A 4 0.72 9.47 0.54
CA SER A 4 1.47 9.92 -0.64
C SER A 4 2.52 8.90 -1.07
N ILE A 5 2.82 8.88 -2.37
CA ILE A 5 3.88 8.09 -2.99
C ILE A 5 4.86 9.06 -3.65
N ASN A 6 6.16 8.89 -3.38
CA ASN A 6 7.23 9.75 -3.88
C ASN A 6 6.97 11.25 -3.63
N GLY A 7 6.39 11.59 -2.47
CA GLY A 7 6.01 12.96 -2.11
C GLY A 7 4.79 13.52 -2.84
N THR A 8 4.17 12.74 -3.74
CA THR A 8 2.95 13.12 -4.44
C THR A 8 1.73 12.49 -3.76
N SER A 9 0.77 13.33 -3.37
CA SER A 9 -0.47 12.88 -2.74
C SER A 9 -1.46 12.31 -3.76
N PHE A 10 -2.26 11.35 -3.32
CA PHE A 10 -3.43 10.89 -4.09
C PHE A 10 -4.47 12.01 -4.22
N SER A 11 -5.06 12.16 -5.41
CA SER A 11 -6.14 13.12 -5.65
C SER A 11 -7.37 12.74 -4.83
N LEU A 12 -7.72 11.46 -4.82
CA LEU A 12 -8.70 10.85 -3.95
C LEU A 12 -7.97 10.05 -2.87
N GLN A 13 -8.12 10.47 -1.61
CA GLN A 13 -7.54 9.73 -0.50
C GLN A 13 -8.25 8.39 -0.30
N PRO A 14 -7.51 7.32 0.03
CA PRO A 14 -8.11 6.01 0.29
C PRO A 14 -9.05 6.08 1.49
N GLU A 15 -10.17 5.38 1.38
CA GLU A 15 -11.17 5.28 2.44
C GLU A 15 -10.68 4.40 3.58
N MET A 16 -9.89 3.38 3.25
CA MET A 16 -9.28 2.48 4.22
C MET A 16 -7.81 2.28 3.91
N GLY A 17 -7.01 2.25 4.98
CA GLY A 17 -5.60 1.89 4.93
C GLY A 17 -5.28 1.02 6.13
N GLN A 18 -4.71 -0.16 5.91
CA GLN A 18 -4.33 -1.05 7.02
C GLN A 18 -3.02 -1.80 6.78
N TRP A 19 -2.30 -2.02 7.88
CA TRP A 19 -1.14 -2.90 7.90
C TRP A 19 -1.58 -4.35 7.79
N ILE A 20 -1.00 -5.08 6.83
CA ILE A 20 -1.30 -6.50 6.66
C ILE A 20 -0.56 -7.32 7.72
N ASN A 21 -1.27 -8.31 8.27
CA ASN A 21 -0.67 -9.26 9.21
C ASN A 21 0.35 -10.12 8.50
N ARG A 22 1.52 -10.26 9.11
CA ARG A 22 2.57 -11.12 8.59
C ARG A 22 2.20 -12.58 8.80
N GLU A 23 2.16 -13.33 7.71
CA GLU A 23 2.04 -14.78 7.78
C GLU A 23 3.32 -15.40 8.36
N VAL A 24 3.16 -16.49 9.11
CA VAL A 24 4.29 -17.22 9.69
C VAL A 24 4.96 -18.03 8.58
N VAL A 25 6.24 -17.77 8.34
CA VAL A 25 7.04 -18.45 7.30
C VAL A 25 7.58 -19.79 7.78
N GLY A 26 7.73 -19.95 9.09
CA GLY A 26 8.22 -21.18 9.70
C GLY A 26 8.30 -21.10 11.21
N ILE A 27 8.92 -22.10 11.81
CA ILE A 27 9.15 -22.19 13.25
C ILE A 27 10.65 -22.38 13.46
N ASP A 28 11.25 -21.64 14.41
CA ASP A 28 12.66 -21.77 14.76
C ASP A 28 12.96 -23.06 15.55
N GLY A 29 14.24 -23.32 15.81
CA GLY A 29 14.68 -24.48 16.61
C GLY A 29 14.24 -24.45 18.08
N ALA A 30 13.68 -23.33 18.56
CA ALA A 30 13.16 -23.14 19.91
C ALA A 30 11.61 -23.15 19.97
N GLY A 31 10.93 -23.36 18.84
CA GLY A 31 9.46 -23.42 18.76
C GLY A 31 8.78 -22.06 18.54
N HIS A 32 9.50 -20.98 18.25
CA HIS A 32 8.90 -19.67 17.98
C HIS A 32 8.57 -19.47 16.49
N PRO A 33 7.45 -18.80 16.17
CA PRO A 33 7.11 -18.46 14.80
C PRO A 33 8.08 -17.43 14.21
N ILE A 34 8.55 -17.70 12.99
CA ILE A 34 9.38 -16.82 12.18
C ILE A 34 8.46 -16.04 11.24
N TYR A 35 8.61 -14.72 11.22
CA TYR A 35 7.87 -13.82 10.32
C TYR A 35 8.81 -13.22 9.26
N PRO A 36 8.29 -12.78 8.10
CA PRO A 36 9.05 -12.01 7.13
C PRO A 36 9.62 -10.74 7.77
N ALA A 37 10.83 -10.37 7.36
CA ALA A 37 11.48 -9.13 7.82
C ALA A 37 10.74 -7.87 7.34
N VAL A 38 10.04 -7.96 6.21
CA VAL A 38 9.31 -6.86 5.58
C VAL A 38 7.82 -6.93 5.89
N ARG A 39 7.16 -5.78 5.77
CA ARG A 39 5.72 -5.63 5.95
C ARG A 39 5.04 -5.15 4.68
N GLU A 40 3.72 -5.27 4.70
CA GLU A 40 2.85 -4.81 3.63
C GLU A 40 1.74 -3.93 4.20
N PHE A 41 1.28 -3.00 3.39
CA PHE A 41 0.20 -2.06 3.72
C PHE A 41 -0.76 -2.01 2.55
N GLU A 42 -2.05 -2.18 2.80
CA GLU A 42 -3.08 -2.04 1.77
C GLU A 42 -3.79 -0.70 1.88
N LEU A 43 -4.10 -0.11 0.73
CA LEU A 43 -4.94 1.06 0.55
C LEU A 43 -6.14 0.66 -0.29
N ARG A 44 -7.34 1.06 0.13
CA ARG A 44 -8.59 0.71 -0.55
C ARG A 44 -9.44 1.94 -0.83
N TRP A 45 -10.09 1.91 -1.98
CA TRP A 45 -11.11 2.86 -2.42
C TRP A 45 -12.37 2.07 -2.79
N SER A 46 -13.53 2.47 -2.26
CA SER A 46 -14.79 1.77 -2.57
C SER A 46 -15.27 2.14 -3.96
N LEU A 47 -15.17 3.42 -4.31
CA LEU A 47 -15.57 3.94 -5.61
C LEU A 47 -14.57 4.99 -6.09
N MET A 48 -14.14 4.89 -7.34
CA MET A 48 -13.34 5.92 -7.97
C MET A 48 -13.73 6.14 -9.43
N SER A 49 -13.54 7.37 -9.89
CA SER A 49 -13.64 7.73 -11.30
C SER A 49 -12.48 7.13 -12.10
N ALA A 50 -12.65 7.00 -13.42
CA ALA A 50 -11.57 6.58 -14.31
C ALA A 50 -10.33 7.47 -14.20
N SER A 51 -10.50 8.78 -13.91
CA SER A 51 -9.38 9.71 -13.77
C SER A 51 -8.53 9.45 -12.52
N GLU A 52 -9.16 9.07 -11.40
CA GLU A 52 -8.49 8.73 -10.16
C GLU A 52 -7.83 7.34 -10.26
N PHE A 53 -8.49 6.40 -10.92
CA PHE A 53 -7.90 5.09 -11.22
C PHE A 53 -6.65 5.23 -12.07
N ASN A 54 -6.69 6.05 -13.13
CA ASN A 54 -5.52 6.33 -13.95
C ASN A 54 -4.38 6.93 -13.13
N GLN A 55 -4.66 7.79 -12.14
CA GLN A 55 -3.61 8.31 -11.26
C GLN A 55 -2.95 7.20 -10.43
N VAL A 56 -3.74 6.28 -9.87
CA VAL A 56 -3.22 5.14 -9.11
C VAL A 56 -2.40 4.21 -10.01
N GLN A 57 -2.87 3.97 -11.22
CA GLN A 57 -2.15 3.21 -12.24
C GLN A 57 -0.84 3.91 -12.62
N ASP A 58 -0.84 5.22 -12.80
CA ASP A 58 0.36 6.01 -13.12
C ASP A 58 1.40 5.92 -11.99
N PHE A 59 0.98 6.00 -10.73
CA PHE A 59 1.90 5.75 -9.60
C PHE A 59 2.52 4.36 -9.68
N TYR A 60 1.73 3.33 -9.96
CA TYR A 60 2.25 1.99 -10.17
C TYR A 60 3.20 1.92 -11.38
N SER A 61 2.86 2.50 -12.53
CA SER A 61 3.71 2.49 -13.73
C SER A 61 5.04 3.22 -13.54
N VAL A 62 5.03 4.34 -12.83
CA VAL A 62 6.27 5.07 -12.48
C VAL A 62 7.14 4.21 -11.55
N VAL A 63 6.56 3.64 -10.50
CA VAL A 63 7.30 2.80 -9.54
C VAL A 63 7.75 1.48 -10.16
N GLY A 64 6.94 0.88 -11.03
CA GLY A 64 7.30 -0.32 -11.78
C GLY A 64 8.50 -0.11 -12.69
N THR A 65 8.72 1.13 -13.15
CA THR A 65 9.90 1.50 -13.94
C THR A 65 11.15 1.73 -13.07
N THR A 66 11.00 2.35 -11.89
CA THR A 66 12.13 2.64 -10.97
C THR A 66 12.48 1.48 -10.03
N GLY A 67 11.58 0.52 -9.87
CA GLY A 67 11.71 -0.64 -8.99
C GLY A 67 11.56 -0.35 -7.50
N THR A 68 11.49 0.93 -7.09
CA THR A 68 11.31 1.34 -5.69
C THR A 68 10.59 2.69 -5.58
N CYS A 69 9.96 2.94 -4.43
CA CYS A 69 9.31 4.20 -4.08
C CYS A 69 9.47 4.56 -2.60
N VAL A 70 9.12 5.81 -2.29
CA VAL A 70 8.95 6.28 -0.91
C VAL A 70 7.46 6.42 -0.63
N ALA A 71 6.93 5.64 0.32
CA ALA A 71 5.53 5.66 0.69
C ALA A 71 5.35 6.37 2.05
N SER A 72 4.51 7.40 2.11
CA SER A 72 4.11 8.04 3.37
C SER A 72 2.85 7.37 3.90
N LEU A 73 3.01 6.60 4.98
CA LEU A 73 1.97 5.76 5.57
C LEU A 73 1.90 5.99 7.09
N PRO A 74 0.81 5.61 7.77
CA PRO A 74 0.73 5.64 9.23
C PRO A 74 1.84 4.80 9.85
N GLN A 75 2.58 5.35 10.80
CA GLN A 75 3.73 4.69 11.42
C GLN A 75 3.31 3.36 12.07
N TYR A 76 3.96 2.27 11.68
CA TYR A 76 3.71 0.96 12.27
C TYR A 76 4.01 0.96 13.77
N GLY A 77 3.06 0.47 14.58
CA GLY A 77 3.24 0.31 16.02
C GLY A 77 3.27 1.61 16.83
N ALA A 78 3.02 2.76 16.21
CA ALA A 78 2.91 4.02 16.93
C ALA A 78 1.62 4.05 17.78
N SER A 79 1.74 4.58 19.00
CA SER A 79 0.60 4.78 19.90
C SER A 79 -0.29 5.96 19.47
N THR A 80 0.30 6.90 18.73
CA THR A 80 -0.40 8.06 18.15
C THR A 80 -0.47 7.92 16.64
N TYR A 81 -1.52 8.49 16.05
CA TYR A 81 -1.67 8.52 14.60
C TYR A 81 -0.69 9.53 13.99
N ALA A 82 0.51 9.03 13.66
CA ALA A 82 1.57 9.78 13.01
C ALA A 82 1.88 9.15 11.65
N PHE A 83 2.22 9.97 10.66
CA PHE A 83 2.69 9.48 9.35
C PHE A 83 4.20 9.44 9.33
N TYR A 84 4.75 8.41 8.69
CA TYR A 84 6.17 8.21 8.46
C TYR A 84 6.42 7.87 6.99
N SER A 85 7.56 8.31 6.45
CA SER A 85 7.95 8.03 5.07
C SER A 85 8.88 6.83 5.03
N TYR A 86 8.39 5.75 4.44
CA TYR A 86 9.12 4.51 4.26
C TYR A 86 9.78 4.50 2.88
N SER A 87 11.10 4.33 2.82
CA SER A 87 11.87 4.27 1.57
C SER A 87 12.16 2.84 1.14
N GLY A 88 12.27 2.62 -0.18
CA GLY A 88 12.59 1.29 -0.73
C GLY A 88 11.36 0.38 -0.83
N CYS A 89 10.17 0.94 -0.68
CA CYS A 89 8.91 0.21 -0.86
C CYS A 89 8.69 -0.11 -2.33
N THR A 90 7.84 -1.09 -2.59
CA THR A 90 7.37 -1.44 -3.92
C THR A 90 5.84 -1.38 -3.96
N LEU A 91 5.29 -1.16 -5.15
CA LEU A 91 3.84 -1.19 -5.36
C LEU A 91 3.49 -2.45 -6.14
N ARG A 92 2.40 -3.11 -5.74
CA ARG A 92 1.76 -4.13 -6.57
C ARG A 92 0.79 -3.45 -7.53
N GLU A 93 0.57 -4.07 -8.68
CA GLU A 93 -0.44 -3.62 -9.64
C GLU A 93 -1.80 -3.48 -8.94
N PRO A 94 -2.48 -2.32 -9.10
CA PRO A 94 -3.76 -2.10 -8.46
C PRO A 94 -4.80 -3.06 -9.05
N SER A 95 -5.52 -3.76 -8.17
CA SER A 95 -6.62 -4.64 -8.59
C SER A 95 -7.95 -3.92 -8.47
N VAL A 96 -8.84 -4.14 -9.42
CA VAL A 96 -10.22 -3.61 -9.43
C VAL A 96 -11.21 -4.77 -9.40
N ASP A 97 -12.32 -4.60 -8.68
CA ASP A 97 -13.46 -5.52 -8.76
C ASP A 97 -14.46 -4.96 -9.76
N ALA A 98 -14.83 -5.76 -10.76
CA ALA A 98 -15.65 -5.32 -11.89
C ALA A 98 -17.13 -5.30 -11.50
N TYR A 99 -17.57 -4.30 -10.75
CA TYR A 99 -18.98 -4.16 -10.36
C TYR A 99 -19.76 -3.11 -11.19
N PHE A 100 -19.09 -2.13 -11.81
CA PHE A 100 -19.70 -1.17 -12.75
C PHE A 100 -18.72 -0.79 -13.87
N GLU A 101 -19.15 -0.90 -15.15
CA GLU A 101 -18.27 -0.66 -16.32
C GLU A 101 -17.77 0.79 -16.46
N GLU A 102 -18.41 1.76 -15.80
CA GLU A 102 -18.04 3.19 -15.84
C GLU A 102 -17.23 3.67 -14.62
N HIS A 103 -17.18 2.88 -13.55
CA HIS A 103 -16.53 3.23 -12.29
C HIS A 103 -15.72 2.06 -11.74
N ALA A 104 -14.42 2.28 -11.53
CA ALA A 104 -13.60 1.27 -10.86
C ALA A 104 -14.06 1.17 -9.40
N SER A 105 -14.62 0.01 -9.05
CA SER A 105 -15.12 -0.30 -7.72
C SER A 105 -14.09 -1.16 -6.97
N ASN A 106 -14.02 -1.00 -5.66
CA ASN A 106 -13.15 -1.78 -4.76
C ASN A 106 -11.68 -1.82 -5.21
N VAL A 107 -11.11 -0.66 -5.54
CA VAL A 107 -9.72 -0.57 -5.97
C VAL A 107 -8.80 -0.81 -4.79
N LEU A 108 -7.84 -1.72 -4.95
CA LEU A 108 -6.85 -2.05 -3.93
C LEU A 108 -5.45 -1.77 -4.48
N LEU A 109 -4.69 -0.95 -3.74
CA LEU A 109 -3.27 -0.76 -3.96
C LEU A 109 -2.50 -1.36 -2.78
N LEU A 110 -1.56 -2.26 -3.08
CA LEU A 110 -0.71 -2.90 -2.08
C LEU A 110 0.69 -2.29 -2.12
N VAL A 111 1.14 -1.76 -0.99
CA VAL A 111 2.50 -1.32 -0.75
C VAL A 111 3.25 -2.46 -0.06
N THR A 112 4.31 -2.95 -0.68
CA THR A 112 5.12 -4.07 -0.19
C THR A 112 6.56 -3.64 0.12
N ASN A 113 7.34 -4.55 0.69
CA ASN A 113 8.75 -4.33 1.04
C ASN A 113 8.96 -3.18 2.05
N ILE A 114 8.03 -3.03 3.01
CA ILE A 114 8.12 -1.96 4.01
C ILE A 114 8.99 -2.42 5.19
N LEU A 115 10.06 -1.68 5.46
CA LEU A 115 10.92 -1.88 6.64
C LEU A 115 10.46 -0.95 7.76
N THR A 116 10.15 -1.50 8.93
CA THR A 116 9.60 -0.79 10.09
C THR A 116 10.50 -0.87 11.30
#